data_AF-A0A2N6CKN6-F1
#
_entry.id   AF-A0A2N6CKN6-F1
#
_cell.length_a   1.000
_cell.length_b   1.000
_cell.length_c   1.000
_cell.angle_alpha   90.00
_cell.angle_beta   90.00
_cell.angle_gamma   90.00
#
_symmetry.space_group_name_H-M   'P 1'
#
loop_
_entity.id
_entity.type
_entity.pdbx_description
1 polymer ?
#
loop_
_entity_poly.entity_id
_entity_poly.type
_entity_poly.pdbx_seq_one_letter_code
_entity_poly.pdbx_strand_id
1 'polypeptide(L)'
;MTLFHEAFISIRDFFEAGGNVLWAILFVTMIMWTLIIERLWYLYGVMPKTVKRVVETWDSRADTTSWYAKRIRDMMISEVSVEARQYLLMIKTLMAVLPLLGLLGTVTGMVQVFDVMAITGTGNARLMAGGVSAATIPTMSGLVAALSGLYLATFLENKANSSIDHVGDLLVHH
;
A
#
# COMPACT_ATOMS: atom_id res chain seq x y z
N MET A 1 16.68 -25.43 16.98
CA MET A 1 17.56 -24.43 16.32
C MET A 1 17.74 -24.67 14.81
N THR A 2 17.37 -25.83 14.26
CA THR A 2 17.49 -26.14 12.81
C THR A 2 16.47 -25.39 11.94
N LEU A 3 15.21 -25.26 12.39
CA LEU A 3 14.13 -24.62 11.61
C LEU A 3 14.39 -23.16 11.25
N PHE A 4 14.94 -22.36 12.17
CA PHE A 4 15.26 -20.96 11.90
C PHE A 4 16.42 -20.82 10.89
N HIS A 5 17.37 -21.75 10.92
CA HIS A 5 18.49 -21.77 9.99
C HIS A 5 18.04 -22.18 8.58
N GLU A 6 17.20 -23.21 8.47
CA GLU A 6 16.61 -23.65 7.19
C GLU A 6 15.71 -22.56 6.58
N ALA A 7 14.88 -21.89 7.38
CA ALA A 7 14.07 -20.78 6.91
C ALA A 7 14.93 -19.61 6.38
N PHE A 8 16.02 -19.28 7.07
CA PHE A 8 16.93 -18.23 6.64
C PHE A 8 17.61 -18.54 5.30
N ILE A 9 18.06 -19.79 5.11
CA ILE A 9 18.66 -20.25 3.86
C ILE A 9 17.64 -20.18 2.72
N SER A 10 16.43 -20.70 2.93
CA SER A 10 15.38 -20.70 1.91
C SER A 10 14.98 -19.29 1.47
N ILE A 11 14.90 -18.33 2.41
CA ILE A 11 14.62 -16.94 2.09
C ILE A 11 15.76 -16.33 1.28
N ARG A 12 17.02 -16.57 1.67
CA ARG A 12 18.17 -16.05 0.92
C ARG A 12 18.19 -16.59 -0.51
N ASP A 13 18.00 -17.90 -0.67
CA ASP A 13 18.00 -18.56 -1.98
C ASP A 13 16.85 -18.03 -2.86
N PHE A 14 15.69 -17.70 -2.27
CA PHE A 14 14.59 -17.03 -2.96
C PHE A 14 14.95 -15.61 -3.45
N PHE A 15 15.62 -14.82 -2.60
CA PHE A 15 16.09 -13.48 -2.96
C PHE A 15 17.20 -13.51 -4.02
N GLU A 16 18.09 -14.48 -3.96
CA GLU A 16 19.12 -14.71 -4.98
C GLU A 16 18.49 -15.10 -6.33
N ALA A 17 17.46 -15.96 -6.33
CA ALA A 17 16.77 -16.37 -7.55
C ALA A 17 15.97 -15.22 -8.20
N GLY A 18 15.35 -14.33 -7.42
CA GLY A 18 14.58 -13.20 -7.94
C GLY A 18 15.41 -11.99 -8.38
N GLY A 19 16.72 -11.99 -8.08
CA GLY A 19 17.65 -10.92 -8.44
C GLY A 19 17.34 -9.55 -7.82
N ASN A 20 17.94 -8.49 -8.38
CA ASN A 20 17.84 -7.13 -7.84
C ASN A 20 16.40 -6.57 -7.80
N VAL A 21 15.52 -7.03 -8.71
CA VAL A 21 14.14 -6.55 -8.77
C VAL A 21 13.35 -6.98 -7.54
N LEU A 22 13.63 -8.15 -6.98
CA LEU A 22 12.95 -8.63 -5.78
C LEU A 22 13.27 -7.76 -4.55
N TRP A 23 14.48 -7.21 -4.46
CA TRP A 23 14.83 -6.21 -3.44
C TRP A 23 14.06 -4.90 -3.60
N ALA A 24 13.86 -4.45 -4.84
CA ALA A 24 13.03 -3.27 -5.11
C ALA A 24 11.56 -3.52 -4.72
N ILE A 25 11.02 -4.70 -5.03
CA ILE A 25 9.67 -5.11 -4.62
C ILE A 25 9.55 -5.13 -3.09
N LEU A 26 10.53 -5.70 -2.38
CA LEU A 26 10.56 -5.71 -0.92
C LEU A 26 10.54 -4.29 -0.36
N PHE A 27 11.37 -3.39 -0.88
CA PHE A 27 11.45 -2.00 -0.44
C PHE A 27 10.11 -1.27 -0.62
N VAL A 28 9.50 -1.38 -1.81
CA VAL A 28 8.18 -0.77 -2.09
C VAL A 28 7.10 -1.37 -1.20
N THR A 29 7.14 -2.67 -0.96
CA THR A 29 6.21 -3.37 -0.08
C THR A 29 6.33 -2.87 1.35
N MET A 30 7.55 -2.71 1.87
CA MET A 30 7.79 -2.18 3.22
C MET A 30 7.24 -0.76 3.37
N ILE A 31 7.50 0.14 2.40
CA ILE A 31 6.94 1.50 2.42
C ILE A 31 5.41 1.47 2.41
N MET A 32 4.81 0.67 1.54
CA MET A 32 3.36 0.53 1.44
C MET A 32 2.76 0.07 2.78
N TRP A 33 3.36 -0.95 3.41
CA TRP A 33 2.89 -1.45 4.71
C TRP A 33 3.09 -0.45 5.84
N THR A 34 4.18 0.31 5.85
CA THR A 34 4.37 1.41 6.81
C THR A 34 3.25 2.44 6.71
N LEU A 35 2.92 2.88 5.48
CA LEU A 35 1.82 3.83 5.25
C LEU A 35 0.45 3.25 5.64
N ILE A 36 0.21 1.97 5.36
CA ILE A 36 -1.03 1.29 5.77
C ILE A 36 -1.16 1.28 7.30
N ILE A 37 -0.09 0.94 8.01
CA ILE A 37 -0.09 0.88 9.49
C ILE A 37 -0.30 2.27 10.09
N GLU A 38 0.42 3.28 9.58
CA GLU A 38 0.25 4.68 9.98
C GLU A 38 -1.22 5.12 9.80
N ARG A 39 -1.80 4.79 8.64
CA ARG A 39 -3.19 5.14 8.32
C ARG A 39 -4.21 4.41 9.19
N LEU A 40 -3.97 3.12 9.49
CA LEU A 40 -4.79 2.35 10.42
C LEU A 40 -4.76 3.00 11.81
N TRP A 41 -3.59 3.34 12.33
CA TRP A 41 -3.48 4.01 13.62
C TRP A 41 -4.25 5.33 13.60
N TYR A 42 -4.04 6.18 12.58
CA TYR A 42 -4.75 7.45 12.48
C TYR A 42 -6.27 7.27 12.56
N LEU A 43 -6.86 6.38 11.74
CA LEU A 43 -8.31 6.20 11.67
C LEU A 43 -8.92 5.59 12.94
N TYR A 44 -8.20 4.73 13.65
CA TYR A 44 -8.72 4.08 14.87
C TYR A 44 -8.41 4.85 16.15
N GLY A 45 -7.28 5.54 16.22
CA GLY A 45 -6.79 6.17 17.45
C GLY A 45 -6.84 7.70 17.46
N VAL A 46 -6.56 8.34 16.32
CA VAL A 46 -6.42 9.81 16.23
C VAL A 46 -7.73 10.45 15.78
N MET A 47 -8.36 9.91 14.74
CA MET A 47 -9.59 10.42 14.14
C MET A 47 -10.72 10.66 15.16
N PRO A 48 -11.03 9.74 16.10
CA PRO A 48 -12.08 10.00 17.10
C PRO A 48 -11.80 11.23 17.96
N LYS A 49 -10.51 11.53 18.25
CA LYS A 49 -10.11 12.72 19.00
C LYS A 49 -10.26 13.99 18.16
N THR A 50 -9.95 13.92 16.87
CA THR A 50 -10.18 15.02 15.92
C THR A 50 -11.67 15.33 15.80
N VAL A 51 -12.51 14.31 15.62
CA VAL A 51 -13.98 14.47 15.56
C VAL A 51 -14.51 15.15 16.81
N LYS A 52 -14.11 14.66 17.99
CA LYS A 52 -14.53 15.26 19.26
C LYS A 52 -14.16 16.75 19.36
N ARG A 53 -12.93 17.11 18.97
CA ARG A 53 -12.45 18.51 18.97
C ARG A 53 -13.27 19.38 18.02
N VAL A 54 -13.57 18.90 16.82
CA VAL A 54 -14.33 19.64 15.81
C VAL A 54 -15.76 19.89 16.29
N VAL A 55 -16.40 18.87 16.87
CA VAL A 55 -17.74 18.99 17.47
C VAL A 55 -17.74 19.97 18.64
N GLU A 56 -16.81 19.85 19.60
CA GLU A 56 -16.68 20.80 20.71
C GLU A 56 -16.46 22.25 20.21
N THR A 57 -15.66 22.41 19.16
CA THR A 57 -15.42 23.73 18.56
C THR A 57 -16.68 24.28 17.90
N TRP A 58 -17.45 23.45 17.21
CA TRP A 58 -18.72 23.82 16.60
C TRP A 58 -19.78 24.20 17.64
N ASP A 59 -19.94 23.38 18.68
CA ASP A 59 -20.93 23.59 19.75
C ASP A 59 -20.64 24.84 20.59
N SER A 60 -19.38 25.26 20.67
CA SER A 60 -18.99 26.50 21.37
C SER A 60 -19.37 27.78 20.63
N ARG A 61 -19.81 27.70 19.36
CA ARG A 61 -20.11 28.88 18.54
C ARG A 61 -21.49 29.45 18.88
N ALA A 62 -21.57 30.78 18.97
CA ALA A 62 -22.83 31.48 19.19
C ALA A 62 -23.80 31.44 17.99
N ASP A 63 -23.28 31.16 16.78
CA ASP A 63 -24.07 31.08 15.54
C ASP A 63 -23.67 29.84 14.74
N THR A 64 -24.64 28.92 14.60
CA THR A 64 -24.56 27.65 13.87
C THR A 64 -25.47 27.62 12.63
N THR A 65 -26.37 28.60 12.47
CA THR A 65 -27.47 28.53 11.49
C THR A 65 -27.28 29.45 10.29
N SER A 66 -26.53 30.55 10.45
CA SER A 66 -26.35 31.54 9.39
C SER A 66 -25.63 30.98 8.16
N TRP A 67 -25.70 31.72 7.05
CA TRP A 67 -24.93 31.39 5.86
C TRP A 67 -23.41 31.32 6.15
N TYR A 68 -22.92 32.21 7.01
CA TYR A 68 -21.51 32.21 7.42
C TYR A 68 -21.16 30.96 8.25
N ALA A 69 -22.04 30.56 9.17
CA ALA A 69 -21.88 29.33 9.94
C ALA A 69 -21.80 28.09 9.04
N LYS A 70 -22.67 28.00 8.02
CA LYS A 70 -22.63 26.90 7.03
C LYS A 70 -21.29 26.82 6.30
N ARG A 71 -20.70 27.96 5.92
CA ARG A 71 -19.38 27.98 5.26
C ARG A 71 -18.26 27.50 6.16
N ILE A 72 -18.33 27.81 7.45
CA ILE A 72 -17.36 27.32 8.44
C ILE A 72 -17.52 25.82 8.67
N ARG A 73 -18.75 25.32 8.73
CA ARG A 73 -19.01 23.89 8.80
C ARG A 73 -18.42 23.15 7.60
N ASP A 74 -18.67 23.64 6.38
CA ASP A 74 -18.15 23.04 5.16
C ASP A 74 -16.61 23.05 5.15
N MET A 75 -15.99 24.12 5.67
CA MET A 75 -14.54 24.20 5.88
C MET A 75 -14.05 23.14 6.88
N MET A 76 -14.68 23.00 8.04
CA MET A 76 -14.30 22.01 9.06
C MET A 76 -14.41 20.57 8.53
N ILE A 77 -15.49 20.26 7.81
CA ILE A 77 -15.66 18.95 7.15
C ILE A 77 -14.56 18.75 6.10
N SER A 78 -14.24 19.78 5.32
CA SER A 78 -13.17 19.71 4.31
C SER A 78 -11.81 19.45 4.94
N GLU A 79 -11.46 20.13 6.04
CA GLU A 79 -10.20 19.92 6.76
C GLU A 79 -10.08 18.48 7.26
N VAL A 80 -11.13 17.99 7.95
CA VAL A 80 -11.21 16.59 8.38
C VAL A 80 -11.11 15.63 7.20
N SER A 81 -11.72 15.95 6.06
CA SER A 81 -11.66 15.10 4.86
C SER A 81 -10.25 14.99 4.28
N VAL A 82 -9.46 16.07 4.31
CA VAL A 82 -8.08 16.10 3.84
C VAL A 82 -7.21 15.23 4.74
N GLU A 83 -7.30 15.41 6.06
CA GLU A 83 -6.58 14.57 7.02
C GLU A 83 -7.02 13.10 6.97
N ALA A 84 -8.32 12.85 6.75
CA ALA A 84 -8.89 11.51 6.65
C ALA A 84 -8.43 10.75 5.39
N ARG A 85 -8.07 11.47 4.32
CA ARG A 85 -7.66 10.88 3.04
C ARG A 85 -6.15 10.91 2.80
N GLN A 86 -5.38 11.48 3.71
CA GLN A 86 -3.92 11.57 3.61
C GLN A 86 -3.30 10.19 3.37
N TYR A 87 -2.36 10.12 2.43
CA TYR A 87 -1.63 8.92 1.99
C TYR A 87 -2.45 7.80 1.33
N LEU A 88 -3.79 7.85 1.30
CA LEU A 88 -4.60 6.82 0.63
C LEU A 88 -4.26 6.70 -0.86
N LEU A 89 -4.07 7.83 -1.54
CA LEU A 89 -3.64 7.84 -2.94
C LEU A 89 -2.25 7.21 -3.10
N MET A 90 -1.32 7.49 -2.20
CA MET A 90 0.04 6.93 -2.22
C MET A 90 0.04 5.41 -2.01
N ILE A 91 -0.79 4.90 -1.11
CA ILE A 91 -0.94 3.45 -0.91
C ILE A 91 -1.44 2.80 -2.20
N LYS A 92 -2.46 3.38 -2.84
CA LYS A 92 -3.00 2.90 -4.12
C LYS A 92 -1.99 2.93 -5.25
N THR A 93 -1.14 3.97 -5.34
CA THR A 93 -0.10 4.04 -6.36
C THR A 93 0.99 3.00 -6.13
N LEU A 94 1.46 2.81 -4.88
CA LEU A 94 2.45 1.77 -4.56
C LEU A 94 1.92 0.37 -4.88
N MET A 95 0.65 0.09 -4.57
CA MET A 95 0.00 -1.15 -4.97
C MET A 95 -0.02 -1.36 -6.48
N ALA A 96 -0.26 -0.31 -7.27
CA ALA A 96 -0.26 -0.39 -8.73
C ALA A 96 1.17 -0.58 -9.31
N VAL A 97 2.19 -0.06 -8.62
CA VAL A 97 3.60 -0.20 -9.02
C VAL A 97 4.14 -1.61 -8.78
N LEU A 98 3.71 -2.30 -7.71
CA LEU A 98 4.21 -3.63 -7.35
C LEU A 98 4.10 -4.70 -8.46
N PRO A 99 2.95 -4.88 -9.15
CA PRO A 99 2.84 -5.82 -10.27
C PRO A 99 3.68 -5.41 -11.47
N LEU A 100 3.83 -4.10 -11.71
CA LEU A 100 4.66 -3.58 -12.80
C LEU A 100 6.15 -3.85 -12.55
N LEU A 101 6.61 -3.74 -11.29
CA LEU A 101 7.94 -4.16 -10.89
C LEU A 101 8.13 -5.67 -11.05
N GLY A 102 7.11 -6.46 -10.72
CA GLY A 102 7.12 -7.90 -10.96
C GLY A 102 7.32 -8.24 -12.44
N LEU A 103 6.54 -7.62 -13.32
CA LEU A 103 6.65 -7.76 -14.77
C LEU A 103 8.05 -7.36 -15.29
N LEU A 104 8.60 -6.24 -14.78
CA LEU A 104 9.97 -5.83 -15.08
C LEU A 104 10.99 -6.92 -14.68
N GLY A 105 10.78 -7.56 -13.53
CA GLY A 105 11.58 -8.71 -13.08
C GLY A 105 11.56 -9.87 -14.06
N THR A 106 10.40 -10.20 -14.62
CA THR A 106 10.31 -11.24 -15.65
C THR A 106 11.00 -10.86 -16.95
N VAL A 107 10.88 -9.60 -17.39
CA VAL A 107 11.60 -9.12 -18.58
C VAL A 107 13.11 -9.20 -18.36
N THR A 108 13.61 -8.69 -17.24
CA THR A 108 15.06 -8.73 -16.93
C THR A 108 15.60 -10.16 -16.77
N GLY A 109 14.84 -11.06 -16.14
CA GLY A 109 15.20 -12.47 -16.02
C GLY A 109 15.23 -13.19 -17.37
N MET A 110 14.27 -12.89 -18.27
CA MET A 110 14.28 -13.45 -19.62
C MET A 110 15.46 -12.96 -20.46
N VAL A 111 15.87 -11.70 -20.31
CA VAL A 111 17.11 -11.18 -20.94
C VAL A 111 18.32 -12.00 -20.49
N GLN A 112 18.46 -12.27 -19.19
CA GLN A 112 19.57 -13.10 -18.67
C GLN A 112 19.56 -14.53 -19.23
N VAL A 113 18.38 -15.13 -19.41
CA VAL A 113 18.25 -16.46 -20.04
C VAL A 113 18.74 -16.44 -21.49
N PHE A 114 18.40 -15.39 -22.26
CA PHE A 114 18.89 -15.23 -23.63
C PHE A 114 20.40 -15.02 -23.70
N ASP A 115 20.97 -14.25 -22.77
CA ASP A 115 22.42 -14.02 -22.69
C ASP A 115 23.19 -15.33 -22.40
N VAL A 116 22.69 -16.16 -21.48
CA VAL A 116 23.29 -17.46 -21.19
C VAL A 116 23.22 -18.37 -22.41
N MET A 117 22.10 -18.42 -23.13
CA MET A 117 21.97 -19.21 -24.36
C MET A 117 22.94 -18.76 -25.46
N ALA A 118 23.19 -17.44 -25.58
CA ALA A 118 24.14 -16.91 -26.56
C ALA A 118 25.57 -17.41 -26.29
N ILE A 119 25.92 -17.66 -25.03
CA ILE A 119 27.26 -18.10 -24.61
C ILE A 119 27.39 -19.63 -24.58
N THR A 120 26.40 -20.34 -24.01
CA THR A 120 26.47 -21.78 -23.77
C THR A 120 25.81 -22.63 -24.85
N GLY A 121 25.13 -22.00 -25.81
CA GLY A 121 24.27 -22.67 -26.78
C GLY A 121 22.95 -23.17 -26.18
N THR A 122 22.09 -23.74 -27.01
CA THR A 122 20.73 -24.18 -26.66
C THR A 122 20.65 -25.61 -26.10
N GLY A 123 21.79 -26.28 -25.91
CA GLY A 123 21.84 -27.71 -25.54
C GLY A 123 21.48 -28.02 -24.08
N ASN A 124 21.47 -27.05 -23.17
CA ASN A 124 21.23 -27.26 -21.75
C ASN A 124 19.82 -26.81 -21.32
N ALA A 125 18.81 -27.61 -21.68
CA ALA A 125 17.41 -27.34 -21.37
C ALA A 125 17.11 -27.16 -19.86
N ARG A 126 17.91 -27.79 -18.99
CA ARG A 126 17.74 -27.67 -17.53
C ARG A 126 18.11 -26.28 -17.02
N LEU A 127 19.21 -25.70 -17.51
CA LEU A 127 19.59 -24.33 -17.16
C LEU A 127 18.55 -23.32 -17.66
N MET A 128 18.05 -23.51 -18.89
CA MET A 128 16.99 -22.67 -19.43
C MET A 128 15.72 -22.71 -18.59
N ALA A 129 15.25 -23.91 -18.23
CA ALA A 129 14.06 -24.07 -17.38
C ALA A 129 14.25 -23.40 -16.00
N GLY A 130 15.44 -23.51 -15.42
CA GLY A 130 15.79 -22.84 -14.16
C GLY A 130 15.71 -21.32 -14.26
N GLY A 131 16.31 -20.73 -15.30
CA GLY A 131 16.29 -19.28 -15.48
C GLY A 131 14.89 -18.72 -15.81
N VAL A 132 14.10 -19.45 -16.60
CA VAL A 132 12.69 -19.10 -16.85
C VAL A 132 11.88 -19.14 -15.55
N SER A 133 12.06 -20.16 -14.72
CA SER A 133 11.40 -20.25 -13.41
C SER A 133 11.85 -19.13 -12.48
N ALA A 134 13.13 -18.76 -12.48
CA ALA A 134 13.63 -17.66 -11.67
C ALA A 134 13.00 -16.32 -12.09
N ALA A 135 12.82 -16.10 -13.39
CA ALA A 135 12.20 -14.90 -13.95
C ALA A 135 10.73 -14.71 -13.53
N THR A 136 9.99 -15.75 -13.14
CA THR A 136 8.59 -15.62 -12.69
C THR A 136 8.47 -15.25 -11.20
N ILE A 137 9.53 -15.44 -10.41
CA ILE A 137 9.53 -15.18 -8.96
C ILE A 137 9.20 -13.71 -8.63
N PRO A 138 9.82 -12.70 -9.28
CA PRO A 138 9.46 -11.29 -9.04
C PRO A 138 8.00 -10.99 -9.36
N THR A 139 7.45 -11.56 -10.43
CA THR A 139 6.03 -11.37 -10.82
C THR A 139 5.09 -11.91 -9.75
N MET A 140 5.31 -13.14 -9.29
CA MET A 140 4.51 -13.72 -8.21
C MET A 140 4.59 -12.88 -6.94
N SER A 141 5.80 -12.45 -6.57
CA SER A 141 6.04 -11.63 -5.38
C SER A 141 5.33 -10.27 -5.44
N GLY A 142 5.43 -9.58 -6.58
CA GLY A 142 4.77 -8.29 -6.80
C GLY A 142 3.25 -8.40 -6.75
N LEU A 143 2.67 -9.46 -7.32
CA LEU A 143 1.23 -9.72 -7.26
C LEU A 143 0.76 -10.01 -5.83
N VAL A 144 1.47 -10.87 -5.09
CA VAL A 144 1.13 -11.19 -3.68
C VAL A 144 1.19 -9.93 -2.82
N ALA A 145 2.24 -9.11 -2.97
CA ALA A 145 2.37 -7.85 -2.25
C ALA A 145 1.21 -6.89 -2.58
N ALA A 146 0.89 -6.71 -3.86
CA ALA A 146 -0.21 -5.84 -4.29
C ALA A 146 -1.59 -6.30 -3.78
N LEU A 147 -1.85 -7.61 -3.83
CA LEU A 147 -3.09 -8.21 -3.32
C LEU A 147 -3.23 -7.98 -1.81
N SER A 148 -2.14 -8.09 -1.06
CA SER A 148 -2.15 -7.82 0.38
C SER A 148 -2.52 -6.36 0.71
N GLY A 149 -2.07 -5.41 -0.11
CA GLY A 149 -2.43 -3.99 0.02
C GLY A 149 -3.88 -3.69 -0.39
N LEU A 150 -4.43 -4.41 -1.38
CA LEU A 150 -5.75 -4.13 -1.95
C LEU A 150 -6.88 -4.18 -0.94
N TYR A 151 -6.93 -5.23 -0.13
CA TYR A 151 -7.94 -5.38 0.90
C TYR A 151 -7.87 -4.22 1.90
N LEU A 152 -6.66 -3.90 2.38
CA LEU A 152 -6.44 -2.89 3.40
C LEU A 152 -6.69 -1.47 2.88
N ALA A 153 -6.26 -1.14 1.66
CA ALA A 153 -6.49 0.16 1.04
C ALA A 153 -8.00 0.43 0.86
N THR A 154 -8.74 -0.56 0.39
CA THR A 154 -10.21 -0.46 0.23
C THR A 154 -10.89 -0.28 1.58
N PHE A 155 -10.46 -1.05 2.58
CA PHE A 155 -10.98 -0.93 3.94
C PHE A 155 -10.73 0.47 4.55
N LEU A 156 -9.51 0.97 4.42
CA LEU A 156 -9.10 2.30 4.90
C LEU A 156 -9.89 3.43 4.24
N GLU A 157 -10.10 3.35 2.93
CA GLU A 157 -10.90 4.33 2.18
C GLU A 157 -12.37 4.35 2.62
N ASN A 158 -12.99 3.18 2.74
CA ASN A 158 -14.37 3.07 3.21
C ASN A 158 -14.51 3.62 4.64
N LYS A 159 -13.56 3.30 5.52
CA LYS A 159 -13.55 3.79 6.89
C LYS A 159 -13.35 5.30 6.96
N ALA A 160 -12.47 5.86 6.13
CA ALA A 160 -12.25 7.30 6.04
C ALA A 160 -13.52 8.03 5.58
N ASN A 161 -14.17 7.58 4.50
CA ASN A 161 -15.40 8.18 4.01
C ASN A 161 -16.54 8.11 5.04
N SER A 162 -16.78 6.94 5.63
CA SER A 162 -17.79 6.80 6.68
C SER A 162 -17.53 7.70 7.89
N SER A 163 -16.27 7.94 8.24
CA SER A 163 -15.93 8.83 9.35
C SER A 163 -16.14 10.31 8.99
N ILE A 164 -15.93 10.70 7.73
CA ILE A 164 -16.22 12.07 7.25
C ILE A 164 -17.72 12.32 7.25
N ASP A 165 -18.51 11.36 6.72
CA ASP A 165 -19.96 11.47 6.69
C ASP A 165 -20.54 11.60 8.10
N HIS A 166 -20.02 10.81 9.04
CA HIS A 166 -20.39 10.90 10.45
C HIS A 166 -20.13 12.29 11.07
N VAL A 167 -19.01 12.94 10.71
CA VAL A 167 -18.73 14.31 11.15
C VAL A 167 -19.73 15.29 10.55
N GLY A 168 -20.09 15.12 9.28
CA GLY A 168 -21.11 15.92 8.62
C GLY A 168 -22.45 15.87 9.37
N ASP A 169 -22.89 14.67 9.75
CA ASP A 169 -24.14 14.46 10.48
C ASP A 169 -24.12 15.11 11.87
N LEU A 170 -22.99 14.97 12.60
CA LEU A 170 -22.83 15.57 13.93
C LEU A 170 -22.91 17.10 13.91
N LEU A 171 -22.51 17.74 12.81
CA LEU A 171 -22.52 19.20 12.68
C LEU A 171 -23.86 19.77 12.15
N VAL A 172 -24.81 18.92 11.75
CA VAL A 172 -26.15 19.33 11.27
C VAL A 172 -27.16 19.39 12.42
N HIS A 173 -26.99 18.55 13.44
CA HIS A 173 -27.92 18.44 14.56
C HIS A 173 -27.75 19.57 15.59
N HIS A 174 -27.97 20.83 15.20
CA HIS A 174 -28.26 21.96 16.10
C HIS A 174 -28.94 23.14 15.40
#